data_AF-A0A8J3AG41-F1
#
_entry.id   AF-A0A8J3AG41-F1
#
_cell.length_a   1.000
_cell.length_b   1.000
_cell.length_c   1.000
_cell.angle_alpha   90.00
_cell.angle_beta   90.00
_cell.angle_gamma   90.00
#
_symmetry.space_group_name_H-M   'P 1'
#
loop_
_entity.id
_entity.type
_entity.pdbx_description
1 polymer ?
#
loop_
_entity_poly.entity_id
_entity_poly.type
_entity_poly.pdbx_seq_one_letter_code
_entity_poly.pdbx_strand_id
1 'polypeptide(L)'
;MALETSSTMTAPLAATTRYAQETAQDLDRMHNTASVVADGSTMASTLTPAQKRAVLFAQQQILRARAARKAKDDRQAALHRMWANADREEEPVSRVNDAERTRVVVREDAPISLRKINGEVLRSLRTKDHKTLREISSKAGVSLGYLSEVERGQKEASSELLVSITHALGVRLSDMLMMVADRVREAESATPMSIA
;
A
#
# COMPACT_ATOMS: atom_id res chain seq x y z
N MET A 1 12.49 51.35 37.87
CA MET A 1 13.91 51.26 37.48
C MET A 1 14.43 49.94 38.03
N ALA A 2 14.84 49.04 37.12
CA ALA A 2 15.62 47.80 37.28
C ALA A 2 15.22 46.73 38.34
N LEU A 3 14.85 45.50 37.89
CA LEU A 3 15.63 44.24 37.83
C LEU A 3 15.74 43.58 39.24
N GLU A 4 15.53 42.29 39.52
CA GLU A 4 15.89 41.01 38.87
C GLU A 4 14.89 39.92 39.37
N THR A 5 14.21 39.17 38.50
CA THR A 5 14.49 37.77 38.10
C THR A 5 15.08 36.84 39.17
N SER A 6 14.28 35.88 39.66
CA SER A 6 14.79 34.63 40.22
C SER A 6 14.03 33.44 39.64
N SER A 7 14.81 32.55 39.02
CA SER A 7 14.44 31.32 38.33
C SER A 7 14.88 30.15 39.20
N THR A 8 14.01 29.17 39.42
CA THR A 8 14.40 27.88 40.01
C THR A 8 13.65 26.71 39.34
N MET A 9 14.46 25.74 38.90
CA MET A 9 14.20 24.30 38.76
C MET A 9 13.31 23.83 37.60
N THR A 10 13.55 22.71 36.89
CA THR A 10 14.57 21.64 36.94
C THR A 10 14.24 20.64 35.81
N ALA A 11 15.25 20.16 35.05
CA ALA A 11 15.50 18.73 34.70
C ALA A 11 16.29 18.57 33.37
N PRO A 12 17.22 17.61 33.26
CA PRO A 12 18.27 17.61 32.24
C PRO A 12 17.95 16.75 30.99
N LEU A 13 18.37 17.29 29.83
CA LEU A 13 18.50 16.63 28.52
C LEU A 13 19.77 15.76 28.48
N ALA A 14 19.69 14.46 28.79
CA ALA A 14 20.86 13.57 28.69
C ALA A 14 20.52 12.10 28.34
N ALA A 15 19.50 11.85 27.51
CA ALA A 15 19.11 10.48 27.15
C ALA A 15 19.12 10.16 25.64
N THR A 16 19.28 11.14 24.75
CA THR A 16 19.12 10.93 23.29
C THR A 16 20.42 10.63 22.55
N THR A 17 21.60 10.82 23.15
CA THR A 17 22.88 10.68 22.42
C THR A 17 23.49 9.27 22.48
N ARG A 18 23.04 8.37 23.38
CA ARG A 18 23.64 7.02 23.50
C ARG A 18 23.20 6.04 22.41
N TYR A 19 21.97 6.13 21.93
CA TYR A 19 21.44 5.19 20.92
C TYR A 19 22.07 5.33 19.52
N ALA A 20 22.72 6.45 19.21
CA ALA A 20 23.35 6.67 17.90
C ALA A 20 24.82 6.19 17.84
N GLN A 21 25.47 5.93 18.98
CA GLN A 21 26.87 5.50 19.02
C GLN A 21 27.03 3.98 19.03
N GLU A 22 26.06 3.22 19.55
CA GLU A 22 26.10 1.75 19.55
C GLU A 22 25.94 1.14 18.14
N THR A 23 25.14 1.74 17.26
CA THR A 23 24.95 1.23 15.88
C THR A 23 26.17 1.40 14.98
N ALA A 24 27.07 2.34 15.30
CA ALA A 24 28.30 2.55 14.54
C ALA A 24 29.39 1.53 14.89
N GLN A 25 29.46 1.09 16.16
CA GLN A 25 30.43 0.07 16.59
C GLN A 25 30.08 -1.34 16.10
N ASP A 26 28.79 -1.65 15.94
CA ASP A 26 28.36 -2.97 15.43
C ASP A 26 28.60 -3.11 13.91
N LEU A 27 28.48 -2.04 13.13
CA LEU A 27 28.78 -2.08 11.68
C LEU A 27 30.28 -2.22 11.39
N ASP A 28 31.14 -1.71 12.27
CA ASP A 28 32.61 -1.83 12.16
C ASP A 28 33.09 -3.23 12.62
N ARG A 29 32.43 -3.82 13.64
CA ARG A 29 32.64 -5.22 14.04
C ARG A 29 32.28 -6.21 12.93
N MET A 30 31.24 -5.95 12.15
CA MET A 30 30.86 -6.81 11.02
C MET A 30 31.85 -6.74 9.84
N HIS A 31 32.60 -5.64 9.69
CA HIS A 31 33.66 -5.53 8.67
C HIS A 31 34.97 -6.19 9.12
N ASN A 32 35.26 -6.23 10.43
CA ASN A 32 36.53 -6.76 10.93
C ASN A 32 36.55 -8.29 11.14
N THR A 33 35.39 -8.96 11.19
CA THR A 33 35.34 -10.43 11.22
C THR A 33 35.55 -11.08 9.84
N ALA A 34 35.59 -10.30 8.76
CA ALA A 34 35.88 -10.79 7.41
C ALA A 34 37.39 -10.79 7.07
N SER A 35 38.25 -10.16 7.90
CA SER A 35 39.69 -10.02 7.61
C SER A 35 40.58 -11.10 8.28
N VAL A 36 40.04 -11.91 9.20
CA VAL A 36 40.83 -12.88 10.01
C VAL A 36 41.07 -14.23 9.30
N VAL A 37 40.77 -14.36 8.00
CA VAL A 37 41.07 -15.58 7.23
C VAL A 37 42.20 -15.38 6.19
N ALA A 38 42.90 -14.24 6.24
CA ALA A 38 44.00 -13.94 5.33
C ALA A 38 45.37 -14.10 6.01
N ASP A 39 45.62 -15.23 6.64
CA ASP A 39 46.99 -15.70 6.86
C ASP A 39 47.07 -17.20 6.61
N GLY A 40 47.41 -17.53 5.37
CA GLY A 40 47.35 -18.87 4.79
C GLY A 40 48.02 -18.87 3.42
N SER A 41 49.26 -18.37 3.40
CA SER A 41 50.10 -18.32 2.22
C SER A 41 50.31 -19.73 1.65
N THR A 42 49.92 -19.89 0.38
CA THR A 42 50.69 -20.60 -0.65
C THR A 42 51.15 -22.04 -0.32
N MET A 43 50.26 -23.00 -0.54
CA MET A 43 50.67 -24.27 -1.14
C MET A 43 50.13 -24.27 -2.56
N ALA A 44 51.01 -24.27 -3.56
CA ALA A 44 50.65 -24.31 -4.97
C ALA A 44 49.65 -25.46 -5.22
N SER A 45 48.37 -25.13 -5.41
CA SER A 45 47.32 -26.13 -5.52
C SER A 45 47.42 -26.83 -6.88
N THR A 46 48.17 -27.92 -6.94
CA THR A 46 48.07 -28.90 -8.02
C THR A 46 46.77 -29.70 -7.84
N LEU A 47 45.64 -28.97 -7.84
CA LEU A 47 44.30 -29.55 -7.87
C LEU A 47 44.24 -30.52 -9.05
N THR A 48 43.77 -31.74 -8.78
CA THR A 48 43.54 -32.70 -9.85
C THR A 48 42.56 -32.10 -10.87
N PRO A 49 42.59 -32.52 -12.15
CA PRO A 49 41.65 -32.01 -13.14
C PRO A 49 40.18 -32.12 -12.71
N ALA A 50 39.83 -33.15 -11.92
CA ALA A 50 38.52 -33.32 -11.32
C ALA A 50 38.22 -32.24 -10.26
N GLN A 51 39.17 -31.96 -9.38
CA GLN A 51 39.02 -30.92 -8.34
C GLN A 51 38.94 -29.50 -8.95
N LYS A 52 39.71 -29.20 -10.00
CA LYS A 52 39.59 -27.91 -10.73
C LYS A 52 38.21 -27.72 -11.36
N ARG A 53 37.66 -28.78 -11.97
CA ARG A 53 36.29 -28.77 -12.52
C ARG A 53 35.24 -28.59 -11.44
N ALA A 54 35.41 -29.23 -10.28
CA ALA A 54 34.50 -29.07 -9.14
C ALA A 54 34.49 -27.63 -8.60
N VAL A 55 35.66 -26.99 -8.48
CA VAL A 55 35.76 -25.59 -8.05
C VAL A 55 35.11 -24.64 -9.06
N LEU A 56 35.36 -24.82 -10.36
CA LEU A 56 34.72 -24.01 -11.41
C LEU A 56 33.19 -24.19 -11.43
N PHE A 57 32.72 -25.42 -11.26
CA PHE A 57 31.29 -25.70 -11.17
C PHE A 57 30.68 -24.99 -9.96
N ALA A 58 31.29 -25.10 -8.78
CA ALA A 58 30.84 -24.40 -7.58
C ALA A 58 30.84 -22.87 -7.76
N GLN A 59 31.91 -22.31 -8.35
CA GLN A 59 32.00 -20.88 -8.65
C GLN A 59 30.91 -20.43 -9.62
N GLN A 60 30.60 -21.24 -10.65
CA GLN A 60 29.53 -20.97 -11.60
C GLN A 60 28.14 -21.06 -10.96
N GLN A 61 27.90 -22.01 -10.06
CA GLN A 61 26.65 -22.11 -9.30
C GLN A 61 26.45 -20.88 -8.41
N ILE A 62 27.50 -20.42 -7.72
CA ILE A 62 27.45 -19.20 -6.89
C ILE A 62 27.16 -17.97 -7.75
N LEU A 63 27.81 -17.82 -8.91
CA LEU A 63 27.57 -16.71 -9.83
C LEU A 63 26.14 -16.72 -10.38
N ARG A 64 25.61 -17.89 -10.76
CA ARG A 64 24.21 -18.03 -11.20
C ARG A 64 23.22 -17.71 -10.10
N ALA A 65 23.46 -18.19 -8.88
CA ALA A 65 22.61 -17.89 -7.73
C ALA A 65 22.60 -16.38 -7.41
N ARG A 66 23.76 -15.72 -7.48
CA ARG A 66 23.87 -14.26 -7.31
C ARG A 66 23.18 -13.50 -8.45
N ALA A 67 23.34 -13.92 -9.70
CA ALA A 67 22.65 -13.31 -10.85
C ALA A 67 21.12 -13.48 -10.75
N ALA A 68 20.64 -14.64 -10.31
CA ALA A 68 19.21 -14.90 -10.09
C ALA A 68 18.64 -14.03 -8.96
N ARG A 69 19.38 -13.86 -7.86
CA ARG A 69 18.97 -13.00 -6.75
C ARG A 69 18.98 -11.52 -7.15
N LYS A 70 20.03 -11.06 -7.86
CA LYS A 70 20.08 -9.72 -8.44
C LYS A 70 18.93 -9.47 -9.41
N ALA A 71 18.57 -10.43 -10.27
CA ALA A 71 17.44 -10.29 -11.18
C ALA A 71 16.10 -10.18 -10.44
N LYS A 72 15.93 -10.90 -9.33
CA LYS A 72 14.75 -10.77 -8.47
C LYS A 72 14.71 -9.42 -7.76
N ASP A 73 15.83 -8.97 -7.20
CA ASP A 73 15.94 -7.69 -6.51
C ASP A 73 15.77 -6.51 -7.49
N ASP A 74 16.33 -6.60 -8.71
CA ASP A 74 16.13 -5.62 -9.80
C ASP A 74 14.67 -5.58 -10.23
N ARG A 75 13.99 -6.73 -10.32
CA ARG A 75 12.54 -6.80 -10.63
C ARG A 75 11.71 -6.19 -9.50
N GLN A 76 12.10 -6.41 -8.25
CA GLN A 76 11.42 -5.87 -7.08
C GLN A 76 11.67 -4.36 -6.93
N ALA A 77 12.88 -3.89 -7.23
CA ALA A 77 13.23 -2.48 -7.31
C ALA A 77 12.55 -1.79 -8.50
N ALA A 78 12.40 -2.46 -9.64
CA ALA A 78 11.61 -1.96 -10.78
C ALA A 78 10.13 -1.85 -10.42
N LEU A 79 9.56 -2.85 -9.75
CA LEU A 79 8.19 -2.79 -9.22
C LEU A 79 8.02 -1.67 -8.19
N HIS A 80 8.97 -1.52 -7.26
CA HIS A 80 8.94 -0.46 -6.26
C HIS A 80 9.18 0.93 -6.88
N ARG A 81 10.00 1.05 -7.93
CA ARG A 81 10.14 2.30 -8.71
C ARG A 81 8.87 2.61 -9.51
N MET A 82 8.24 1.61 -10.12
CA MET A 82 6.95 1.79 -10.78
C MET A 82 5.87 2.22 -9.77
N TRP A 83 5.89 1.69 -8.55
CA TRP A 83 4.92 2.06 -7.52
C TRP A 83 5.24 3.40 -6.85
N ALA A 84 6.52 3.73 -6.64
CA ALA A 84 6.96 5.03 -6.13
C ALA A 84 6.81 6.16 -7.17
N ASN A 85 6.86 5.83 -8.46
CA ASN A 85 6.53 6.75 -9.54
C ASN A 85 5.02 6.77 -9.86
N ALA A 86 4.22 5.78 -9.43
CA ALA A 86 2.76 5.88 -9.53
C ALA A 86 2.20 6.99 -8.62
N ASP A 87 2.96 7.42 -7.61
CA ASP A 87 2.65 8.60 -6.78
C ASP A 87 3.24 9.91 -7.34
N ARG A 88 4.07 9.88 -8.41
CA ARG A 88 4.80 11.06 -8.96
C ARG A 88 4.60 11.34 -10.44
N GLU A 89 4.45 10.33 -11.28
CA GLU A 89 4.16 10.43 -12.71
C GLU A 89 2.67 10.13 -12.95
N GLU A 90 1.85 11.10 -12.57
CA GLU A 90 0.78 11.53 -13.47
C GLU A 90 1.45 12.12 -14.73
N GLU A 91 1.88 11.28 -15.68
CA GLU A 91 1.90 11.75 -17.06
C GLU A 91 0.45 12.15 -17.39
N PRO A 92 0.20 13.37 -17.87
CA PRO A 92 -1.12 13.95 -17.94
C PRO A 92 -1.91 13.21 -19.00
N VAL A 93 -2.62 12.15 -18.61
CA VAL A 93 -3.75 11.62 -19.36
C VAL A 93 -4.81 12.70 -19.29
N SER A 94 -4.65 13.73 -20.12
CA SER A 94 -5.63 14.77 -20.36
C SER A 94 -6.20 15.34 -19.05
N ARG A 95 -5.57 16.39 -18.51
CA ARG A 95 -6.24 17.25 -17.52
C ARG A 95 -7.49 17.94 -18.09
N VAL A 96 -7.75 17.80 -19.39
CA VAL A 96 -9.07 18.13 -19.93
C VAL A 96 -10.14 17.10 -19.54
N ASN A 97 -9.78 15.86 -19.16
CA ASN A 97 -10.74 14.79 -18.85
C ASN A 97 -11.07 14.54 -17.37
N ASP A 98 -10.35 15.06 -16.38
CA ASP A 98 -10.75 14.88 -14.95
C ASP A 98 -11.72 15.97 -14.47
N ALA A 99 -11.50 17.21 -14.94
CA ALA A 99 -12.52 18.25 -14.86
C ALA A 99 -13.75 17.91 -15.72
N GLU A 100 -13.61 17.05 -16.75
CA GLU A 100 -14.68 16.65 -17.65
C GLU A 100 -15.33 15.28 -17.32
N ARG A 101 -14.65 14.38 -16.59
CA ARG A 101 -15.26 13.23 -15.88
C ARG A 101 -16.11 13.69 -14.72
N THR A 102 -15.74 14.82 -14.11
CA THR A 102 -16.50 15.47 -13.03
C THR A 102 -17.33 16.66 -13.51
N ARG A 103 -17.27 17.02 -14.81
CA ARG A 103 -18.48 17.51 -15.47
C ARG A 103 -19.42 16.32 -15.56
N VAL A 104 -20.04 16.04 -14.43
CA VAL A 104 -21.45 15.73 -14.43
C VAL A 104 -22.08 16.91 -15.15
N VAL A 105 -22.10 16.84 -16.48
CA VAL A 105 -23.28 17.27 -17.21
C VAL A 105 -24.36 16.52 -16.46
N VAL A 106 -25.06 17.24 -15.59
CA VAL A 106 -26.30 16.76 -15.02
C VAL A 106 -27.14 16.54 -16.26
N ARG A 107 -27.04 15.35 -16.84
CA ARG A 107 -28.10 14.84 -17.68
C ARG A 107 -29.19 14.68 -16.65
N GLU A 108 -30.08 15.67 -16.62
CA GLU A 108 -31.23 15.73 -15.70
C GLU A 108 -32.07 14.44 -15.81
N ASP A 109 -31.81 13.61 -16.83
CA ASP A 109 -32.45 12.32 -17.11
C ASP A 109 -31.51 11.10 -17.03
N ALA A 110 -30.33 11.17 -16.39
CA ALA A 110 -29.48 9.98 -16.26
C ALA A 110 -30.18 8.92 -15.38
N PRO A 111 -30.38 7.68 -15.88
CA PRO A 111 -31.13 6.67 -15.15
C PRO A 111 -30.45 6.32 -13.82
N ILE A 112 -31.26 6.06 -12.80
CA ILE A 112 -30.83 5.67 -11.45
C ILE A 112 -29.91 4.43 -11.55
N SER A 113 -28.72 4.53 -10.96
CA SER A 113 -27.72 3.46 -11.00
C SER A 113 -27.54 2.81 -9.63
N LEU A 114 -28.00 1.55 -9.49
CA LEU A 114 -27.91 0.82 -8.22
C LEU A 114 -26.47 0.61 -7.74
N ARG A 115 -25.50 0.26 -8.61
CA ARG A 115 -24.08 0.22 -8.20
C ARG A 115 -23.58 1.52 -7.59
N LYS A 116 -24.00 2.67 -8.11
CA LYS A 116 -23.56 3.97 -7.57
C LYS A 116 -24.14 4.18 -6.18
N ILE A 117 -25.44 3.96 -6.01
CA ILE A 117 -26.11 4.09 -4.71
C ILE A 117 -25.52 3.10 -3.70
N ASN A 118 -25.35 1.84 -4.07
CA ASN A 118 -24.70 0.83 -3.23
C ASN A 118 -23.29 1.26 -2.83
N GLY A 119 -22.47 1.70 -3.79
CA GLY A 119 -21.12 2.18 -3.56
C GLY A 119 -21.06 3.38 -2.60
N GLU A 120 -21.95 4.35 -2.78
CA GLU A 120 -22.07 5.54 -1.93
C GLU A 120 -22.46 5.18 -0.49
N VAL A 121 -23.43 4.28 -0.30
CA VAL A 121 -23.84 3.81 1.02
C VAL A 121 -22.70 3.08 1.71
N LEU A 122 -22.01 2.15 1.02
CA LEU A 122 -20.85 1.44 1.57
C LEU A 122 -19.73 2.41 1.96
N ARG A 123 -19.42 3.38 1.10
CA ARG A 123 -18.42 4.41 1.38
C ARG A 123 -18.82 5.24 2.60
N SER A 124 -20.08 5.67 2.68
CA SER A 124 -20.60 6.46 3.79
C SER A 124 -20.44 5.73 5.12
N LEU A 125 -20.89 4.48 5.19
CA LEU A 125 -20.74 3.60 6.35
C LEU A 125 -19.29 3.45 6.77
N ARG A 126 -18.39 3.19 5.81
CA ARG A 126 -16.95 3.05 6.07
C ARG A 126 -16.37 4.33 6.66
N THR A 127 -16.64 5.48 6.05
CA THR A 127 -16.06 6.77 6.46
C THR A 127 -16.63 7.29 7.77
N LYS A 128 -17.93 7.02 8.04
CA LYS A 128 -18.59 7.40 9.30
C LYS A 128 -17.94 6.71 10.51
N ASP A 129 -17.51 5.48 10.32
CA ASP A 129 -16.78 4.70 11.33
C ASP A 129 -15.26 4.91 11.30
N HIS A 130 -14.77 5.86 10.52
CA HIS A 130 -13.34 6.15 10.34
C HIS A 130 -12.48 4.95 9.90
N LYS A 131 -13.10 3.97 9.21
CA LYS A 131 -12.40 2.78 8.71
C LYS A 131 -11.71 3.06 7.39
N THR A 132 -10.52 2.50 7.18
CA THR A 132 -9.78 2.65 5.91
C THR A 132 -10.22 1.60 4.88
N LEU A 133 -10.01 1.88 3.60
CA LEU A 133 -10.24 0.89 2.53
C LEU A 133 -9.43 -0.40 2.78
N ARG A 134 -8.20 -0.27 3.28
CA ARG A 134 -7.31 -1.41 3.56
C ARG A 134 -7.86 -2.30 4.66
N GLU A 135 -8.38 -1.71 5.73
CA GLU A 135 -8.99 -2.47 6.83
C GLU A 135 -10.20 -3.27 6.35
N ILE A 136 -11.11 -2.64 5.61
CA ILE A 136 -12.33 -3.30 5.13
C ILE A 136 -11.99 -4.36 4.08
N SER A 137 -11.15 -4.03 3.10
CA SER A 137 -10.80 -4.97 2.03
C SER A 137 -10.14 -6.23 2.58
N SER A 138 -9.24 -6.06 3.56
CA SER A 138 -8.58 -7.19 4.24
C SER A 138 -9.58 -8.07 4.99
N LYS A 139 -10.54 -7.48 5.72
CA LYS A 139 -11.56 -8.23 6.48
C LYS A 139 -12.58 -8.92 5.57
N ALA A 140 -12.93 -8.28 4.46
CA ALA A 140 -13.90 -8.80 3.50
C ALA A 140 -13.31 -9.82 2.50
N GLY A 141 -12.00 -10.05 2.54
CA GLY A 141 -11.33 -10.98 1.62
C GLY A 141 -11.29 -10.51 0.17
N VAL A 142 -11.30 -9.19 -0.07
CA VAL A 142 -11.25 -8.58 -1.40
C VAL A 142 -10.02 -7.69 -1.56
N SER A 143 -9.63 -7.39 -2.81
CA SER A 143 -8.55 -6.44 -3.03
C SER A 143 -8.99 -5.01 -2.70
N LEU A 144 -8.04 -4.18 -2.23
CA LEU A 144 -8.28 -2.76 -1.95
C LEU A 144 -8.79 -2.03 -3.21
N GLY A 145 -8.18 -2.31 -4.37
CA GLY A 145 -8.59 -1.74 -5.65
C GLY A 145 -10.03 -2.09 -6.00
N TYR A 146 -10.43 -3.36 -5.83
CA TYR A 146 -11.79 -3.81 -6.08
C TYR A 146 -12.81 -3.09 -5.19
N LEU A 147 -12.58 -3.04 -3.87
CA LEU A 147 -13.46 -2.30 -2.96
C LEU A 147 -13.56 -0.82 -3.34
N SER A 148 -12.44 -0.21 -3.74
CA SER A 148 -12.40 1.17 -4.19
C SER A 148 -13.23 1.41 -5.46
N GLU A 149 -13.22 0.47 -6.41
CA GLU A 149 -14.05 0.52 -7.61
C GLU A 149 -15.54 0.34 -7.31
N VAL A 150 -15.88 -0.56 -6.37
CA VAL A 150 -17.25 -0.77 -5.89
C VAL A 150 -17.79 0.50 -5.21
N GLU A 151 -17.03 1.12 -4.29
CA GLU A 151 -17.44 2.37 -3.62
C GLU A 151 -17.66 3.55 -4.58
N ARG A 152 -17.03 3.52 -5.76
CA ARG A 152 -17.23 4.52 -6.83
C ARG A 152 -18.32 4.14 -7.83
N GLY A 153 -19.04 3.04 -7.60
CA GLY A 153 -20.05 2.52 -8.52
C GLY A 153 -19.51 2.12 -9.88
N GLN A 154 -18.23 1.75 -9.98
CA GLN A 154 -17.60 1.29 -11.23
C GLN A 154 -17.75 -0.23 -11.42
N LYS A 155 -17.93 -0.97 -10.31
CA LYS A 155 -18.16 -2.42 -10.32
C LYS A 155 -19.39 -2.76 -9.50
N GLU A 156 -20.15 -3.73 -9.99
CA GLU A 156 -21.19 -4.40 -9.21
C GLU A 156 -20.52 -5.44 -8.30
N ALA A 157 -20.91 -5.45 -7.03
CA ALA A 157 -20.52 -6.50 -6.10
C ALA A 157 -21.52 -7.66 -6.21
N SER A 158 -21.04 -8.90 -6.19
CA SER A 158 -21.94 -10.05 -6.04
C SER A 158 -22.64 -10.00 -4.68
N SER A 159 -23.76 -10.69 -4.53
CA SER A 159 -24.49 -10.76 -3.27
C SER A 159 -23.62 -11.29 -2.12
N GLU A 160 -22.78 -12.29 -2.37
CA GLU A 160 -21.83 -12.84 -1.40
C GLU A 160 -20.77 -11.82 -0.98
N LEU A 161 -20.24 -11.04 -1.93
CA LEU A 161 -19.27 -9.99 -1.64
C LEU A 161 -19.91 -8.83 -0.87
N LEU A 162 -21.16 -8.46 -1.17
CA LEU A 162 -21.93 -7.48 -0.42
C LEU A 162 -22.12 -7.91 1.05
N VAL A 163 -22.46 -9.18 1.28
CA VAL A 163 -22.51 -9.76 2.64
C VAL A 163 -21.15 -9.68 3.33
N SER A 164 -20.07 -10.06 2.65
CA SER A 164 -18.72 -10.01 3.21
C SER A 164 -18.29 -8.59 3.60
N ILE A 165 -18.56 -7.61 2.73
CA ILE A 165 -18.21 -6.19 2.96
C ILE A 165 -19.04 -5.60 4.11
N THR A 166 -20.35 -5.85 4.15
CA THR A 166 -21.23 -5.36 5.23
C THR A 166 -20.84 -5.98 6.58
N HIS A 167 -20.50 -7.26 6.61
CA HIS A 167 -19.95 -7.92 7.80
C HIS A 167 -18.62 -7.30 8.24
N ALA A 168 -17.69 -7.03 7.31
CA ALA A 168 -16.42 -6.36 7.60
C ALA A 168 -16.60 -4.92 8.13
N LEU A 169 -17.66 -4.23 7.68
CA LEU A 169 -18.06 -2.93 8.17
C LEU A 169 -18.74 -2.99 9.54
N GLY A 170 -19.19 -4.16 10.00
CA GLY A 170 -19.90 -4.31 11.27
C GLY A 170 -21.37 -3.88 11.20
N VAL A 171 -21.97 -3.93 10.01
CA VAL A 171 -23.39 -3.60 9.80
C VAL A 171 -24.14 -4.82 9.26
N ARG A 172 -25.44 -4.93 9.57
CA ARG A 172 -26.29 -5.98 8.97
C ARG A 172 -26.60 -5.61 7.53
N LEU A 173 -26.67 -6.61 6.65
CA LEU A 173 -27.03 -6.39 5.23
C LEU A 173 -28.40 -5.71 5.10
N SER A 174 -29.38 -6.09 5.91
CA SER A 174 -30.72 -5.47 5.91
C SER A 174 -30.68 -3.97 6.18
N ASP A 175 -29.83 -3.54 7.12
CA ASP A 175 -29.72 -2.11 7.49
C ASP A 175 -29.11 -1.31 6.34
N MET A 176 -28.10 -1.86 5.67
CA MET A 176 -27.52 -1.27 4.47
C MET A 176 -28.55 -1.19 3.33
N LEU A 177 -29.34 -2.25 3.11
CA LEU A 177 -30.36 -2.26 2.06
C LEU A 177 -31.50 -1.26 2.32
N MET A 178 -31.88 -1.03 3.59
CA MET A 178 -32.82 0.03 3.95
C MET A 178 -32.26 1.42 3.58
N MET A 179 -30.98 1.69 3.88
CA MET A 179 -30.33 2.94 3.48
C MET A 179 -30.28 3.10 1.95
N VAL A 180 -30.02 2.02 1.22
CA VAL A 180 -30.05 2.01 -0.25
C VAL A 180 -31.46 2.34 -0.75
N ALA A 181 -32.49 1.71 -0.19
CA ALA A 181 -33.88 1.98 -0.56
C ALA A 181 -34.27 3.44 -0.32
N ASP A 182 -33.84 4.03 0.79
CA ASP A 182 -34.05 5.46 1.06
C ASP A 182 -33.39 6.35 0.01
N ARG A 183 -32.15 6.03 -0.41
CA ARG A 183 -31.45 6.77 -1.48
C ARG A 183 -32.06 6.59 -2.86
N VAL A 184 -32.57 5.39 -3.16
CA VAL A 184 -33.34 5.15 -4.39
C VAL A 184 -34.60 6.01 -4.38
N ARG A 185 -35.36 6.04 -3.29
CA ARG A 185 -36.56 6.87 -3.15
C ARG A 185 -36.27 8.36 -3.34
N GLU A 186 -35.17 8.85 -2.77
CA GLU A 186 -34.70 10.22 -2.98
C GLU A 186 -34.40 10.49 -4.46
N ALA A 187 -33.68 9.58 -5.13
CA ALA A 187 -33.35 9.70 -6.54
C ALA A 187 -34.59 9.65 -7.46
N GLU A 188 -35.55 8.77 -7.17
CA GLU A 188 -36.83 8.67 -7.89
C GLU A 188 -37.68 9.93 -7.72
N SER A 189 -37.64 10.58 -6.56
CA SER A 189 -38.35 11.84 -6.34
C SER A 189 -37.71 13.02 -7.08
N ALA A 190 -36.41 12.95 -7.36
CA ALA A 190 -35.65 13.97 -8.07
C ALA A 190 -35.75 13.85 -9.60
N THR A 191 -35.98 12.62 -10.11
CA THR A 191 -36.21 12.35 -11.53
C THR A 191 -37.68 11.94 -11.70
N PRO A 192 -38.58 12.86 -12.09
CA PRO A 192 -39.98 12.52 -12.30
C PRO A 192 -40.08 11.36 -13.28
N MET A 193 -40.67 10.25 -12.83
CA MET A 193 -40.86 9.07 -13.65
C MET A 193 -41.80 9.45 -14.80
N SER A 194 -41.26 9.71 -15.98
CA SER A 194 -42.04 9.81 -17.22
C SER A 194 -42.51 8.39 -17.56
N ILE A 195 -43.61 7.97 -16.93
CA ILE A 195 -44.33 6.77 -17.33
C ILE A 195 -45.10 7.15 -18.59
N ALA A 196 -44.52 6.83 -19.75
CA ALA A 196 -45.19 6.86 -21.05
C ALA A 196 -45.90 5.54 -21.31
#